data_AF-A0A2C9M6R5-F1
#
_entry.id   AF-A0A2C9M6R5-F1
#
_cell.length_a   1.000
_cell.length_b   1.000
_cell.length_c   1.000
_cell.angle_alpha   90.00
_cell.angle_beta   90.00
_cell.angle_gamma   90.00
#
_symmetry.space_group_name_H-M   'P 1'
#
loop_
_entity.id
_entity.type
_entity.pdbx_description
1 polymer ?
#
loop_
_entity_poly.entity_id
_entity_poly.type
_entity_poly.pdbx_seq_one_letter_code
_entity_poly.pdbx_strand_id
1 'polypeptide(L)'
;MPELQSRGLKIHVHGRDFAVGEYIASNIAAAVINSRKTLAILTRGLLTSHWCNYELQMANNESIDTGRPVLVFLIKDPLSIDELGRELLNHIRCNTYTSYPSNEQARSQSYMQMFWDKLAHDLKQ
;
A
#
# COMPACT_ATOMS: atom_id res chain seq x y z
N MET A 1 5.49 6.43 -8.45
CA MET A 1 5.57 5.05 -9.00
C MET A 1 5.32 5.11 -10.50
N PRO A 2 6.37 5.37 -11.30
CA PRO A 2 6.27 5.45 -12.75
C PRO A 2 5.67 4.19 -13.39
N GLU A 3 5.90 3.02 -12.81
CA GLU A 3 5.50 1.71 -13.33
C GLU A 3 3.99 1.49 -13.29
N LEU A 4 3.32 2.02 -12.27
CA LEU A 4 1.85 1.99 -12.17
C LEU A 4 1.23 3.05 -13.07
N GLN A 5 1.83 4.24 -13.16
CA GLN A 5 1.35 5.32 -14.02
C GLN A 5 1.44 4.96 -15.50
N SER A 6 2.55 4.35 -15.94
CA SER A 6 2.71 3.87 -17.31
C SER A 6 1.70 2.77 -17.68
N ARG A 7 1.14 2.09 -16.66
CA ARG A 7 0.06 1.10 -16.80
C ARG A 7 -1.34 1.73 -16.68
N GLY A 8 -1.46 3.05 -16.71
CA GLY A 8 -2.74 3.76 -16.76
C GLY A 8 -3.42 3.95 -15.39
N LEU A 9 -2.69 3.79 -14.28
CA LEU A 9 -3.21 4.12 -12.95
C LEU A 9 -2.93 5.60 -12.62
N LYS A 10 -3.98 6.32 -12.20
CA LYS A 10 -3.83 7.59 -11.51
C LYS A 10 -3.50 7.29 -10.04
N ILE A 11 -2.33 7.73 -9.58
CA ILE A 11 -1.85 7.46 -8.23
C ILE A 11 -1.91 8.73 -7.37
N HIS A 12 -2.31 8.57 -6.11
CA HIS A 12 -2.21 9.59 -5.06
C HIS A 12 -1.14 9.13 -4.04
N VAL A 13 -0.16 9.97 -3.75
CA VAL A 13 1.02 9.64 -2.93
C VAL A 13 1.16 10.66 -1.80
N HIS A 14 1.21 10.18 -0.55
CA HIS A 14 1.31 10.99 0.67
C HIS A 14 2.29 12.16 0.52
N GLY A 15 3.58 11.87 0.27
CA GLY A 15 4.63 12.90 0.22
C GLY A 15 4.58 13.85 -0.97
N ARG A 16 3.63 13.68 -1.90
CA ARG A 16 3.50 14.50 -3.11
C ARG A 16 2.18 15.24 -3.19
N ASP A 17 1.08 14.58 -2.83
CA ASP A 17 -0.27 15.02 -3.14
C ASP A 17 -1.08 15.48 -1.93
N PHE A 18 -0.54 15.34 -0.71
CA PHE A 18 -1.19 15.85 0.49
C PHE A 18 -1.26 17.37 0.47
N ALA A 19 -2.43 17.90 0.84
CA ALA A 19 -2.64 19.33 0.93
C ALA A 19 -1.81 19.90 2.08
N VAL A 20 -0.99 20.91 1.76
CA VAL A 20 -0.18 21.63 2.75
C VAL A 20 -1.11 22.44 3.66
N GLY A 21 -0.90 22.35 4.97
CA GLY A 21 -1.71 23.04 5.97
C GLY A 21 -2.91 22.23 6.50
N GLU A 22 -3.23 21.11 5.87
CA GLU A 22 -4.22 20.15 6.38
C GLU A 22 -3.59 19.14 7.34
N TYR A 23 -4.40 18.62 8.26
CA TYR A 23 -3.96 17.53 9.14
C TYR A 23 -3.61 16.28 8.31
N ILE A 24 -2.52 15.60 8.67
CA ILE A 24 -2.09 14.34 8.04
C ILE A 24 -3.25 13.34 8.01
N ALA A 25 -3.99 13.24 9.12
CA ALA A 25 -5.19 12.41 9.23
C ALA A 25 -6.25 12.72 8.16
N SER A 26 -6.60 13.99 8.02
CA SER A 26 -7.59 14.44 7.02
C SER A 26 -7.14 14.14 5.61
N ASN A 27 -5.85 14.34 5.31
CA ASN A 27 -5.26 14.02 4.01
C ASN A 27 -5.33 12.51 3.71
N ILE A 28 -5.04 11.64 4.69
CA ILE A 28 -5.15 10.19 4.53
C ILE A 28 -6.59 9.80 4.26
N ALA A 29 -7.53 10.26 5.09
CA ALA A 29 -8.96 9.94 4.92
C ALA A 29 -9.46 10.36 3.54
N ALA A 30 -9.15 11.59 3.11
CA ALA A 30 -9.49 12.10 1.79
C ALA A 30 -8.85 11.26 0.67
N ALA A 31 -7.58 10.86 0.80
CA ALA A 31 -6.90 10.04 -0.18
C ALA A 31 -7.54 8.64 -0.32
N VAL A 32 -7.91 8.03 0.81
CA VAL A 32 -8.57 6.72 0.86
C VAL A 32 -9.97 6.80 0.25
N ILE A 33 -10.80 7.77 0.68
CA ILE A 33 -12.18 7.96 0.19
C ILE A 33 -12.21 8.20 -1.32
N ASN A 34 -11.25 8.97 -1.84
CA ASN A 34 -11.20 9.32 -3.26
C ASN A 34 -10.44 8.30 -4.13
N SER A 35 -9.98 7.19 -3.55
CA SER A 35 -9.26 6.14 -4.27
C SER A 35 -10.09 4.87 -4.37
N ARG A 36 -9.98 4.16 -5.50
CA ARG A 36 -10.62 2.83 -5.66
C ARG A 36 -9.94 1.76 -4.80
N LYS A 37 -8.62 1.89 -4.67
CA LYS A 37 -7.72 1.01 -3.93
C LYS A 37 -6.62 1.86 -3.30
N THR A 38 -6.20 1.47 -2.11
CA THR A 38 -5.08 2.02 -1.34
C THR A 38 -3.99 0.95 -1.25
N LEU A 39 -2.83 1.23 -1.85
CA LEU A 39 -1.66 0.37 -1.79
C LEU A 39 -0.78 0.79 -0.62
N ALA A 40 -0.73 -0.03 0.44
CA ALA A 40 0.17 0.14 1.57
C ALA A 40 1.51 -0.56 1.30
N ILE A 41 2.60 0.19 1.22
CA ILE A 41 3.94 -0.36 0.94
C ILE A 41 4.68 -0.59 2.26
N LEU A 42 4.71 -1.84 2.71
CA LEU A 42 5.39 -2.22 3.93
C LEU A 42 6.90 -2.30 3.73
N THR A 43 7.62 -1.43 4.44
CA THR A 43 9.08 -1.41 4.54
C THR A 43 9.47 -1.39 6.01
N ARG A 44 10.70 -1.76 6.36
CA ARG A 44 11.16 -1.62 7.76
C ARG A 44 11.07 -0.19 8.28
N GLY A 45 11.36 0.79 7.42
CA GLY A 45 11.24 2.22 7.78
C GLY A 45 9.79 2.65 8.02
N LEU A 46 8.81 2.01 7.38
CA LEU A 46 7.40 2.24 7.68
C LEU A 46 7.05 1.70 9.07
N LEU A 47 7.51 0.49 9.42
CA LEU A 47 7.20 -0.14 10.72
C LEU A 47 7.69 0.65 11.92
N THR A 48 8.80 1.37 11.78
CA THR A 48 9.36 2.21 12.86
C THR A 48 8.77 3.62 12.89
N SER A 49 7.88 3.97 11.96
CA SER A 49 7.25 5.28 11.91
C SER A 49 6.02 5.35 12.82
N HIS A 50 5.85 6.48 13.51
CA HIS A 50 4.68 6.75 14.36
C HIS A 50 3.35 6.74 13.59
N TRP A 51 3.41 6.81 12.26
CA TRP A 51 2.25 6.99 11.39
C TRP A 51 1.67 5.67 10.87
N CYS A 52 2.45 4.58 10.82
CA CYS A 52 2.05 3.31 10.19
C CYS A 52 0.74 2.73 10.72
N ASN A 53 0.57 2.65 12.05
CA ASN A 53 -0.63 2.04 12.61
C ASN A 53 -1.88 2.93 12.40
N TYR A 54 -1.70 4.25 12.41
CA TYR A 54 -2.79 5.20 12.22
C TYR A 54 -3.32 5.22 10.78
N GLU A 55 -2.43 5.32 9.78
CA GLU A 55 -2.86 5.33 8.37
C GLU A 55 -3.58 4.03 7.99
N LEU A 56 -3.07 2.90 8.50
CA LEU A 56 -3.65 1.59 8.28
C LEU A 56 -4.99 1.42 8.98
N GLN A 57 -5.15 1.91 10.21
CA GLN A 57 -6.45 1.86 10.87
C GLN A 57 -7.49 2.72 10.15
N MET A 58 -7.15 3.94 9.70
CA MET A 58 -8.08 4.74 8.92
C MET A 58 -8.48 4.04 7.61
N ALA A 59 -7.51 3.50 6.87
CA ALA A 59 -7.80 2.82 5.62
C ALA A 59 -8.61 1.52 5.82
N ASN A 60 -8.42 0.80 6.93
CA ASN A 60 -9.22 -0.37 7.27
C ASN A 60 -10.64 0.02 7.68
N ASN A 61 -10.79 1.07 8.50
CA ASN A 61 -12.10 1.54 8.92
C ASN A 61 -12.93 2.00 7.71
N GLU A 62 -12.33 2.78 6.80
CA GLU A 62 -12.97 3.15 5.54
C GLU A 62 -13.32 1.92 4.68
N SER A 63 -12.44 0.91 4.62
CA SER A 63 -12.71 -0.34 3.90
C SER A 63 -13.92 -1.09 4.48
N ILE A 64 -14.05 -1.12 5.81
CA ILE A 64 -15.17 -1.72 6.54
C ILE A 64 -16.45 -0.91 6.30
N ASP A 65 -16.40 0.40 6.52
CA ASP A 65 -17.56 1.31 6.43
C ASP A 65 -18.13 1.37 5.01
N THR A 66 -17.26 1.30 3.99
CA THR A 66 -17.67 1.32 2.58
C THR A 66 -17.95 -0.07 2.00
N GLY A 67 -17.63 -1.14 2.72
CA GLY A 67 -17.78 -2.53 2.27
C GLY A 67 -16.91 -2.89 1.06
N ARG A 68 -15.84 -2.12 0.78
CA ARG A 68 -14.94 -2.33 -0.35
C ARG A 68 -13.58 -2.79 0.16
N PRO A 69 -12.94 -3.82 -0.42
CA PRO A 69 -11.56 -4.17 -0.07
C PRO A 69 -10.65 -3.11 -0.69
N VAL A 70 -10.36 -2.06 0.09
CA VAL A 70 -9.57 -0.91 -0.36
C VAL A 70 -8.08 -1.19 -0.17
N LEU A 71 -7.67 -1.99 0.81
CA LEU A 71 -6.27 -2.16 1.18
C LEU A 71 -5.58 -3.32 0.43
N VAL A 72 -4.50 -2.99 -0.26
CA VAL A 72 -3.54 -3.95 -0.83
C VAL A 72 -2.20 -3.71 -0.18
N PHE A 73 -1.56 -4.75 0.36
CA PHE A 73 -0.24 -4.65 0.96
C PHE A 73 0.86 -5.08 -0.01
N LEU A 74 1.87 -4.23 -0.21
CA LEU A 74 3.12 -4.58 -0.90
C LEU A 74 4.24 -4.72 0.13
N ILE A 75 4.66 -5.95 0.41
CA ILE A 75 5.75 -6.25 1.34
C ILE A 75 7.07 -6.09 0.61
N LYS A 76 7.76 -4.97 0.80
CA LYS A 76 8.99 -4.64 0.06
C LYS A 76 10.24 -5.26 0.68
N ASP A 77 10.31 -5.34 2.01
CA ASP A 77 11.45 -5.91 2.72
C ASP A 77 11.03 -7.26 3.33
N PRO A 78 11.96 -8.22 3.55
CA PRO A 78 11.65 -9.39 4.36
C PRO A 78 11.44 -8.93 5.81
N LEU A 79 10.18 -8.98 6.26
CA LEU A 79 9.73 -8.58 7.60
C LEU A 79 9.42 -9.84 8.41
N SER A 80 9.95 -9.92 9.62
CA SER A 80 9.60 -10.96 10.58
C SER A 80 8.25 -10.68 11.26
N ILE A 81 7.63 -11.71 11.82
CA ILE A 81 6.36 -11.58 12.56
C ILE A 81 6.53 -10.63 13.75
N ASP A 82 7.68 -10.67 14.41
CA ASP A 82 7.99 -9.81 15.55
C ASP A 82 8.09 -8.33 15.16
N GLU A 83 8.64 -8.03 13.98
CA GLU A 83 8.70 -6.66 13.45
C GLU A 83 7.31 -6.12 13.09
N LEU A 84 6.40 -6.96 12.59
CA LEU A 84 5.07 -6.53 12.19
C LEU A 84 4.18 -6.22 13.40
N GLY A 85 4.30 -6.99 14.48
CA GLY A 85 3.36 -6.94 15.59
C GLY A 85 2.00 -7.55 15.24
N ARG A 86 1.19 -7.86 16.26
CA ARG A 86 -0.06 -8.64 16.09
C ARG A 86 -1.12 -7.92 15.27
N GLU A 87 -1.30 -6.62 15.48
CA GLU A 87 -2.36 -5.84 14.81
C GLU A 87 -2.11 -5.74 13.30
N LEU A 88 -0.91 -5.33 12.90
CA LEU A 88 -0.54 -5.24 11.49
C LEU A 88 -0.58 -6.61 10.81
N LEU A 89 -0.13 -7.68 11.50
CA LEU A 89 -0.23 -9.04 10.99
C LEU A 89 -1.68 -9.43 10.71
N ASN A 90 -2.62 -9.09 11.61
CA ASN A 90 -4.03 -9.33 11.39
C ASN A 90 -4.56 -8.54 10.19
N HIS A 91 -4.20 -7.27 10.06
CA HIS A 91 -4.56 -6.46 8.89
C HIS A 91 -4.06 -7.07 7.58
N ILE A 92 -2.80 -7.51 7.53
CA ILE A 92 -2.23 -8.16 6.34
C ILE A 92 -2.99 -9.45 6.03
N ARG A 93 -3.30 -10.28 7.03
CA ARG A 93 -3.98 -11.56 6.85
C ARG A 93 -5.45 -11.43 6.43
N CYS A 94 -6.11 -10.34 6.80
CA CYS A 94 -7.49 -10.06 6.45
C CYS A 94 -7.64 -9.35 5.09
N ASN A 95 -6.53 -8.97 4.45
CA ASN A 95 -6.54 -8.21 3.20
C ASN A 95 -5.66 -8.87 2.13
N THR A 96 -5.71 -8.35 0.90
CA THR A 96 -4.84 -8.80 -0.19
C THR A 96 -3.41 -8.32 0.05
N TYR A 97 -2.43 -9.21 -0.08
CA TYR A 97 -1.02 -8.86 0.01
C TYR A 97 -0.19 -9.50 -1.11
N THR A 98 0.90 -8.84 -1.47
CA THR A 98 1.90 -9.34 -2.40
C THR A 98 3.30 -8.97 -1.92
N SER A 99 4.26 -9.85 -2.17
CA SER A 99 5.66 -9.60 -1.84
C SER A 99 6.37 -8.98 -3.04
N TYR A 100 7.21 -8.00 -2.78
CA TYR A 100 8.09 -7.46 -3.80
C TYR A 100 9.10 -8.54 -4.25
N PRO A 101 9.48 -8.57 -5.53
CA PRO A 101 10.43 -9.55 -6.04
C PRO A 101 11.76 -9.53 -5.26
N SER A 102 12.39 -10.69 -5.10
CA SER A 102 13.72 -10.79 -4.49
C SER A 102 14.77 -10.03 -5.29
N ASN A 103 15.93 -9.73 -4.69
CA ASN A 103 17.01 -9.02 -5.38
C ASN A 103 17.45 -9.71 -6.69
N GLU A 104 17.40 -11.03 -6.76
CA GLU A 104 17.72 -11.79 -7.98
C GLU A 104 16.61 -11.66 -9.03
N GLN A 105 15.36 -11.80 -8.61
CA GLN A 105 14.20 -11.63 -9.49
C GLN A 105 14.12 -10.19 -10.05
N ALA A 106 14.43 -9.20 -9.22
CA ALA A 106 14.43 -7.79 -9.59
C ALA A 106 15.51 -7.41 -10.61
N ARG A 107 16.56 -8.22 -10.78
CA ARG A 107 17.56 -8.06 -11.86
C ARG A 107 17.01 -8.46 -13.22
N SER A 108 15.98 -9.31 -13.25
CA SER A 108 15.31 -9.70 -14.49
C SER A 108 14.27 -8.66 -14.89
N GLN A 109 14.52 -7.95 -15.98
CA GLN A 109 13.58 -6.97 -16.50
C GLN A 109 12.23 -7.60 -16.86
N SER A 110 12.22 -8.79 -17.47
CA SER A 110 10.97 -9.48 -17.84
C SER A 110 10.15 -9.85 -16.61
N TYR A 111 10.80 -10.34 -15.55
CA TYR A 111 10.13 -10.65 -14.30
C TYR A 111 9.50 -9.40 -13.67
N MET A 112 10.25 -8.29 -13.64
CA MET A 112 9.75 -7.02 -13.13
C MET A 112 8.56 -6.49 -13.94
N GLN A 113 8.57 -6.62 -15.27
CA GLN A 113 7.42 -6.25 -16.09
C GLN A 113 6.18 -7.08 -15.71
N MET A 114 6.32 -8.41 -15.60
CA MET A 114 5.22 -9.29 -15.21
C MET A 114 4.67 -8.95 -13.81
N PHE A 115 5.57 -8.66 -12.86
CA PHE A 115 5.18 -8.24 -11.51
C PHE A 115 4.33 -6.96 -11.55
N TRP A 116 4.81 -5.92 -12.24
CA TRP A 116 4.09 -4.65 -12.33
C TRP A 116 2.79 -4.76 -13.12
N ASP A 117 2.75 -5.58 -14.17
CA ASP A 117 1.54 -5.86 -14.94
C ASP A 117 0.47 -6.51 -14.06
N LYS A 118 0.85 -7.52 -13.29
CA LYS A 118 -0.03 -8.18 -12.33
C LYS A 118 -0.51 -7.21 -11.25
N LEU A 119 0.40 -6.48 -10.60
CA LEU A 119 0.03 -5.54 -9.55
C LEU A 119 -0.92 -4.44 -10.08
N ALA A 120 -0.65 -3.91 -11.27
CA ALA A 120 -1.53 -2.92 -11.87
C ALA A 120 -2.88 -3.49 -12.27
N HIS A 121 -2.94 -4.76 -12.70
CA HIS A 121 -4.19 -5.46 -12.96
C HIS A 121 -5.02 -5.60 -11.68
N ASP A 122 -4.41 -6.10 -10.60
CA ASP A 122 -5.07 -6.30 -9.30
C ASP A 122 -5.60 -4.99 -8.70
N LEU A 123 -4.92 -3.86 -8.96
CA LEU A 123 -5.34 -2.52 -8.51
C LEU A 123 -6.42 -1.87 -9.39
N LYS A 124 -6.71 -2.43 -10.57
CA LYS A 124 -7.77 -1.94 -11.47
C LYS A 124 -9.12 -2.60 -11.23
N GLN A 125 -9.14 -3.83 -10.72
CA GLN A 125 -10.34 -4.57 -10.34
C GLN A 125 -11.00 -3.95 -9.09
#